data_AF-A0A7C5SBL0-F1
#
_entry.id   AF-A0A7C5SBL0-F1
#
_cell.length_a   1.000
_cell.length_b   1.000
_cell.length_c   1.000
_cell.angle_alpha   90.00
_cell.angle_beta   90.00
_cell.angle_gamma   90.00
#
_symmetry.space_group_name_H-M   'P 1'
#
loop_
_entity.id
_entity.type
_entity.pdbx_description
1 polymer ?
#
loop_
_entity_poly.entity_id
_entity_poly.type
_entity_poly.pdbx_seq_one_letter_code
_entity_poly.pdbx_strand_id
1 'polypeptide(L)'
;MRVLFVASEAVPYCKTGGLADVTGALFKELKKMGINVLMVLPYYRQLIRSDNIVTTGLRIEVRQNSRSYLCSLYTSTDKDTLFIDIPELFDREGIYGDTRGDYPDNDTRFSIFSRATLMAVKSMGFQPDVIHMHDWHTALIPLYLKTIHREDAFFVNTATVLTIHNLGYQGLFPPGSLKNIGISPAFFTPEGIEFYGKVNFLKAGIVFSDVITTVSSRYAEEITTEEYGFGLDGVLRRRRDVLYGVINGIEYDRWSPEIDPYIHAHYHHRDL
;
A
#
# COMPACT_ATOMS: atom_id res chain seq x y z
N MET A 1 -12.28 -10.08 -13.31
CA MET A 1 -11.02 -9.76 -12.62
C MET A 1 -11.33 -9.25 -11.22
N ARG A 2 -10.69 -9.81 -10.19
CA ARG A 2 -10.74 -9.40 -8.80
C ARG A 2 -9.43 -8.71 -8.41
N VAL A 3 -9.53 -7.47 -7.94
CA VAL A 3 -8.36 -6.67 -7.54
C VAL A 3 -8.41 -6.45 -6.03
N LEU A 4 -7.35 -6.83 -5.34
CA LEU A 4 -7.13 -6.43 -3.96
C LEU A 4 -6.29 -5.15 -3.95
N PHE A 5 -6.90 -4.05 -3.55
CA PHE A 5 -6.29 -2.73 -3.58
C PHE A 5 -5.81 -2.35 -2.18
N VAL A 6 -4.51 -2.39 -1.93
CA VAL A 6 -3.95 -2.29 -0.57
C VAL A 6 -3.18 -0.98 -0.43
N ALA A 7 -3.56 -0.17 0.54
CA ALA A 7 -2.92 1.10 0.84
C ALA A 7 -2.81 1.32 2.35
N SER A 8 -1.94 2.25 2.75
CA SER A 8 -1.92 2.75 4.13
C SER A 8 -2.94 3.85 4.38
N GLU A 9 -3.32 4.60 3.35
CA GLU A 9 -4.27 5.69 3.46
C GLU A 9 -5.12 5.84 2.21
N ALA A 10 -6.37 6.28 2.39
CA ALA A 10 -7.30 6.61 1.32
C ALA A 10 -8.42 7.49 1.85
N VAL A 11 -8.81 8.50 1.07
CA VAL A 11 -10.04 9.25 1.34
C VAL A 11 -11.27 8.37 1.07
N PRO A 12 -12.36 8.49 1.86
CA PRO A 12 -12.58 9.48 2.92
C PRO A 12 -12.12 9.02 4.32
N TYR A 13 -11.46 7.88 4.44
CA TYR A 13 -11.19 7.24 5.73
C TYR A 13 -10.01 7.86 6.48
N CYS A 14 -8.84 7.88 5.84
CA CYS A 14 -7.62 8.36 6.46
C CYS A 14 -6.70 9.05 5.46
N LYS A 15 -6.01 10.09 5.93
CA LYS A 15 -5.19 10.96 5.10
C LYS A 15 -4.07 11.60 5.89
N THR A 16 -2.83 11.43 5.43
CA THR A 16 -1.69 12.25 5.80
C THR A 16 -1.25 13.18 4.66
N GLY A 17 -1.42 12.76 3.40
CA GLY A 17 -0.95 13.51 2.24
C GLY A 17 -1.69 13.18 0.94
N GLY A 18 -1.01 13.42 -0.19
CA GLY A 18 -1.59 13.22 -1.53
C GLY A 18 -1.81 11.76 -1.91
N LEU A 19 -1.11 10.81 -1.27
CA LEU A 19 -1.31 9.38 -1.49
C LEU A 19 -2.78 9.00 -1.24
N ALA A 20 -3.36 9.47 -0.14
CA ALA A 20 -4.76 9.20 0.19
C ALA A 20 -5.76 9.71 -0.86
N ASP A 21 -5.48 10.84 -1.50
CA ASP A 21 -6.34 11.38 -2.55
C ASP A 21 -6.27 10.49 -3.80
N VAL A 22 -5.05 10.07 -4.19
CA VAL A 22 -4.85 9.23 -5.37
C VAL A 22 -5.45 7.84 -5.16
N THR A 23 -5.21 7.21 -4.02
CA THR A 23 -5.75 5.86 -3.73
C THR A 23 -7.27 5.86 -3.64
N GLY A 24 -7.87 6.86 -3.01
CA GLY A 24 -9.33 7.00 -2.93
C GLY A 24 -9.97 7.24 -4.29
N ALA A 25 -9.42 8.17 -5.09
CA ALA A 25 -9.93 8.47 -6.42
C ALA A 25 -9.75 7.28 -7.39
N LEU A 26 -8.55 6.69 -7.44
CA LEU A 26 -8.27 5.55 -8.32
C LEU A 26 -9.18 4.36 -8.00
N PHE A 27 -9.37 4.03 -6.72
CA PHE A 27 -10.29 2.98 -6.30
C PHE A 27 -11.72 3.22 -6.80
N LYS A 28 -12.23 4.45 -6.64
CA LYS A 28 -13.57 4.84 -7.11
C LYS A 28 -13.69 4.69 -8.63
N GLU A 29 -12.67 5.09 -9.38
CA GLU A 29 -12.67 4.93 -10.86
C GLU A 29 -12.60 3.47 -11.29
N LEU A 30 -11.80 2.63 -10.64
CA LEU A 30 -11.77 1.18 -10.90
C LEU A 30 -13.16 0.55 -10.69
N LYS A 31 -13.89 0.95 -9.64
CA LYS A 31 -15.27 0.50 -9.42
C LYS A 31 -16.22 0.99 -10.52
N LYS A 32 -16.12 2.26 -10.94
CA LYS A 32 -16.94 2.80 -12.04
C LYS A 32 -16.70 2.05 -13.35
N MET A 33 -15.49 1.54 -13.58
CA MET A 33 -15.15 0.68 -14.71
C MET A 33 -15.68 -0.76 -14.59
N GLY A 34 -16.39 -1.10 -13.50
CA GLY A 34 -16.96 -2.43 -13.28
C GLY A 34 -15.96 -3.48 -12.78
N ILE A 35 -14.77 -3.05 -12.33
CA ILE A 35 -13.78 -3.97 -11.73
C ILE A 35 -14.25 -4.35 -10.33
N ASN A 36 -14.22 -5.65 -10.02
CA ASN A 36 -14.44 -6.13 -8.66
C ASN A 36 -13.19 -5.83 -7.83
N VAL A 37 -13.19 -4.67 -7.15
CA VAL A 37 -12.08 -4.20 -6.35
C VAL A 37 -12.46 -4.14 -4.87
N LEU A 38 -11.62 -4.74 -4.02
CA LEU A 38 -11.72 -4.64 -2.57
C LEU A 38 -10.55 -3.80 -2.06
N MET A 39 -10.84 -2.67 -1.43
CA MET A 39 -9.81 -1.88 -0.76
C MET A 39 -9.48 -2.49 0.60
N VAL A 40 -8.21 -2.51 0.99
CA VAL A 40 -7.77 -2.91 2.34
C VAL A 40 -6.94 -1.80 2.96
N LEU A 41 -7.35 -1.37 4.16
CA LEU A 41 -6.67 -0.33 4.95
C LEU A 41 -6.43 -0.80 6.40
N PRO A 42 -5.44 -0.24 7.11
CA PRO A 42 -5.37 -0.40 8.56
C PRO A 42 -6.52 0.35 9.24
N TYR A 43 -7.05 -0.21 10.34
CA TYR A 43 -8.05 0.49 11.15
C TYR A 43 -7.35 1.43 12.15
N TYR A 44 -7.17 2.69 11.75
CA TYR A 44 -6.56 3.72 12.60
C TYR A 44 -7.52 4.26 13.65
N ARG A 45 -6.99 4.81 14.75
CA ARG A 45 -7.78 5.45 15.83
C ARG A 45 -8.87 6.40 15.33
N GLN A 46 -8.59 7.21 14.32
CA GLN A 46 -9.54 8.17 13.75
C GLN A 46 -10.81 7.52 13.15
N LEU A 47 -10.76 6.22 12.85
CA LEU A 47 -11.88 5.46 12.28
C LEU A 47 -12.80 4.85 13.34
N ILE A 48 -12.38 4.78 14.61
CA ILE A 48 -13.10 4.10 15.70
C ILE A 48 -14.54 4.59 15.89
N ARG A 49 -14.84 5.82 15.44
CA ARG A 49 -16.15 6.47 15.55
C ARG A 49 -16.83 6.73 14.21
N SER A 50 -16.41 6.05 13.15
CA SER A 50 -17.05 6.21 11.84
C SER A 50 -18.37 5.43 11.79
N ASP A 51 -19.47 6.11 11.52
CA ASP A 51 -20.80 5.47 11.34
C ASP A 51 -20.88 4.60 10.08
N ASN A 52 -19.92 4.76 9.15
CA ASN A 52 -19.88 4.05 7.88
C ASN A 52 -19.02 2.77 7.92
N ILE A 53 -18.60 2.32 9.11
CA ILE A 53 -17.79 1.12 9.30
C ILE A 53 -18.51 0.15 10.24
N VAL A 54 -18.68 -1.09 9.78
CA VAL A 54 -19.38 -2.15 10.51
C VAL A 54 -18.46 -3.35 10.72
N THR A 55 -18.69 -4.10 11.80
CA THR A 55 -17.94 -5.34 12.04
C THR A 55 -18.35 -6.42 11.05
N THR A 56 -17.37 -7.20 10.58
CA THR A 56 -17.65 -8.43 9.81
C THR A 56 -17.95 -9.63 10.70
N GLY A 57 -17.68 -9.53 12.01
CA GLY A 57 -17.67 -10.65 12.95
C GLY A 57 -16.47 -11.58 12.81
N LEU A 58 -15.62 -11.41 11.78
CA LEU A 58 -14.44 -12.24 11.56
C LEU A 58 -13.24 -11.72 12.36
N ARG A 59 -12.43 -12.67 12.82
CA ARG A 59 -11.14 -12.43 13.46
C ARG A 59 -10.11 -13.38 12.89
N ILE A 60 -8.89 -12.89 12.75
CA ILE A 60 -7.72 -13.68 12.32
C ILE A 60 -6.58 -13.48 13.31
N GLU A 61 -5.64 -14.42 13.35
CA GLU A 61 -4.48 -14.37 14.23
C GLU A 61 -3.20 -14.36 13.38
N VAL A 62 -2.42 -13.28 13.42
CA VAL A 62 -1.11 -13.21 12.75
C VAL A 62 -0.02 -13.55 13.74
N ARG A 63 0.70 -14.65 13.51
CA ARG A 63 1.83 -15.06 14.34
C ARG A 63 3.15 -14.64 13.71
N GLN A 64 3.95 -13.88 14.46
CA GLN A 64 5.27 -13.38 14.05
C GLN A 64 6.26 -13.65 15.17
N ASN A 65 7.21 -14.54 14.92
CA ASN A 65 8.13 -15.07 15.94
C ASN A 65 7.33 -15.67 17.12
N SER A 66 7.64 -15.25 18.35
CA SER A 66 6.93 -15.65 19.58
C SER A 66 5.71 -14.79 19.90
N ARG A 67 5.36 -13.80 19.06
CA ARG A 67 4.21 -12.91 19.26
C ARG A 67 3.05 -13.29 18.37
N SER A 68 1.85 -13.01 18.87
CA SER A 68 0.59 -13.20 18.18
C SER A 68 -0.22 -11.91 18.23
N TYR A 69 -0.74 -11.51 17.06
CA TYR A 69 -1.56 -10.31 16.90
C TYR A 69 -2.97 -10.75 16.50
N LEU A 70 -3.93 -10.52 17.39
CA LEU A 70 -5.34 -10.71 17.09
C LEU A 70 -5.82 -9.54 16.24
N CYS A 71 -6.33 -9.84 15.04
CA CYS A 71 -6.83 -8.84 14.12
C CYS A 71 -8.35 -9.00 13.97
N SER A 72 -9.10 -7.94 14.22
CA SER A 72 -10.54 -7.90 13.95
C SER A 72 -10.79 -7.30 12.57
N LEU A 73 -11.73 -7.87 11.81
CA LEU A 73 -12.03 -7.41 10.47
C LEU A 73 -13.31 -6.55 10.48
N TYR A 74 -13.19 -5.34 9.96
CA TYR A 74 -14.29 -4.42 9.76
C TYR A 74 -14.46 -4.13 8.28
N THR A 75 -15.62 -3.63 7.87
CA THR A 75 -15.86 -3.26 6.48
C THR A 75 -16.72 -2.01 6.39
N SER A 76 -16.59 -1.28 5.30
CA SER A 76 -17.49 -0.18 4.99
C SER A 76 -18.94 -0.68 4.82
N THR A 77 -19.92 0.19 4.98
CA THR A 77 -21.35 -0.16 4.82
C THR A 77 -21.68 -0.70 3.42
N ASP A 78 -20.99 -0.21 2.38
CA ASP A 78 -21.09 -0.71 1.01
C ASP A 78 -20.28 -2.00 0.76
N LYS A 79 -19.51 -2.47 1.75
CA LYS A 79 -18.69 -3.69 1.76
C LYS A 79 -17.54 -3.73 0.75
N ASP A 80 -17.15 -2.58 0.22
CA ASP A 80 -16.08 -2.49 -0.79
C ASP A 80 -14.71 -2.08 -0.20
N THR A 81 -14.69 -1.70 1.09
CA THR A 81 -13.46 -1.47 1.86
C THR A 81 -13.43 -2.38 3.07
N LEU A 82 -12.31 -3.07 3.27
CA LEU A 82 -11.97 -3.86 4.44
C LEU A 82 -10.98 -3.09 5.31
N PHE A 83 -11.22 -3.08 6.61
CA PHE A 83 -10.30 -2.54 7.59
C PHE A 83 -9.78 -3.65 8.50
N ILE A 84 -8.48 -3.65 8.71
CA ILE A 84 -7.81 -4.60 9.59
C ILE A 84 -7.48 -3.87 10.90
N ASP A 85 -8.21 -4.24 11.96
CA ASP A 85 -8.03 -3.65 13.27
C ASP A 85 -7.05 -4.47 14.11
N ILE A 86 -5.94 -3.80 14.48
CA ILE A 86 -4.90 -4.32 15.37
C ILE A 86 -4.58 -3.19 16.36
N PRO A 87 -5.38 -3.02 17.44
CA PRO A 87 -5.26 -1.87 18.32
C PRO A 87 -3.86 -1.67 18.90
N GLU A 88 -3.15 -2.76 19.21
CA GLU A 88 -1.76 -2.72 19.70
C GLU A 88 -0.82 -1.92 18.76
N LEU A 89 -1.10 -1.93 17.45
CA LEU A 89 -0.28 -1.33 16.40
C LEU A 89 -0.87 -0.04 15.82
N PHE A 90 -2.20 0.07 15.67
CA PHE A 90 -2.86 1.16 14.93
C PHE A 90 -3.74 2.09 15.76
N ASP A 91 -4.02 1.75 17.02
CA ASP A 91 -4.63 2.69 17.97
C ASP A 91 -3.58 3.69 18.49
N ARG A 92 -3.26 4.65 17.62
CA ARG A 92 -2.25 5.69 17.80
C ARG A 92 -2.79 7.05 17.34
N GLU A 93 -2.12 8.13 17.75
CA GLU A 93 -2.55 9.49 17.40
C GLU A 93 -2.41 9.77 15.90
N GLY A 94 -1.30 9.37 15.29
CA GLY A 94 -1.06 9.52 13.87
C GLY A 94 -0.99 8.20 13.10
N ILE A 95 -0.83 8.31 11.79
CA ILE A 95 -0.81 7.17 10.86
C ILE A 95 0.59 6.56 10.80
N TYR A 96 1.62 7.38 10.53
CA TYR A 96 3.03 6.94 10.44
C TYR A 96 3.89 7.37 11.63
N GLY A 97 3.48 8.41 12.35
CA GLY A 97 4.24 9.03 13.42
C GLY A 97 3.41 10.04 14.21
N ASP A 98 4.04 10.69 15.18
CA ASP A 98 3.45 11.79 15.96
C ASP A 98 4.33 13.05 15.88
N THR A 99 4.10 14.03 16.75
CA THR A 99 4.88 15.28 16.80
C THR A 99 6.38 15.08 17.03
N ARG A 100 6.81 13.87 17.45
CA ARG A 100 8.21 13.49 17.67
C ARG A 100 8.83 12.78 16.46
N GLY A 101 8.07 12.57 15.38
CA GLY A 101 8.50 11.90 14.16
C GLY A 101 7.87 10.52 13.97
N ASP A 102 8.45 9.74 13.06
CA ASP A 102 7.98 8.41 12.68
C ASP A 102 7.96 7.44 13.87
N TYR A 103 6.94 6.58 13.91
CA TYR A 103 6.89 5.53 14.91
C TYR A 103 8.04 4.53 14.70
N PRO A 104 8.81 4.20 15.76
CA PRO A 104 10.01 3.37 15.65
C PRO A 104 9.69 1.90 15.30
N ASP A 105 8.46 1.46 15.51
CA ASP A 105 7.95 0.13 15.23
C ASP A 105 7.18 0.04 13.90
N ASN A 106 7.30 1.04 13.02
CA ASN A 106 6.68 1.04 11.69
C ASN A 106 7.03 -0.21 10.86
N ASP A 107 8.22 -0.77 11.04
CA ASP A 107 8.60 -2.05 10.45
C ASP A 107 7.64 -3.18 10.84
N THR A 108 7.30 -3.26 12.12
CA THR A 108 6.40 -4.25 12.71
C THR A 108 4.96 -3.94 12.32
N ARG A 109 4.53 -2.68 12.41
CA ARG A 109 3.16 -2.27 12.08
C ARG A 109 2.78 -2.67 10.65
N PHE A 110 3.60 -2.30 9.68
CA PHE A 110 3.29 -2.52 8.27
C PHE A 110 3.61 -3.94 7.77
N SER A 111 4.56 -4.65 8.40
CA SER A 111 4.75 -6.08 8.14
C SER A 111 3.57 -6.93 8.63
N ILE A 112 3.09 -6.68 9.86
CA ILE A 112 1.92 -7.37 10.38
C ILE A 112 0.67 -7.03 9.57
N PHE A 113 0.47 -5.78 9.17
CA PHE A 113 -0.64 -5.40 8.29
C PHE A 113 -0.58 -6.11 6.93
N SER A 114 0.59 -6.20 6.31
CA SER A 114 0.77 -6.92 5.05
C SER A 114 0.42 -8.41 5.17
N ARG A 115 0.82 -9.07 6.27
CA ARG A 115 0.47 -10.48 6.53
C ARG A 115 -1.00 -10.65 6.89
N ALA A 116 -1.55 -9.76 7.71
CA ALA A 116 -2.96 -9.74 8.07
C ALA A 116 -3.84 -9.58 6.82
N THR A 117 -3.42 -8.76 5.85
CA THR A 117 -4.12 -8.58 4.57
C THR A 117 -4.27 -9.90 3.82
N LEU A 118 -3.18 -10.64 3.63
CA LEU A 118 -3.21 -11.95 2.97
C LEU A 118 -4.09 -12.96 3.72
N MET A 119 -3.99 -12.99 5.05
CA MET A 119 -4.81 -13.88 5.88
C MET A 119 -6.30 -13.50 5.87
N ALA A 120 -6.62 -12.20 5.87
CA ALA A 120 -7.99 -11.70 5.88
C ALA A 120 -8.73 -12.08 4.60
N VAL A 121 -8.15 -11.79 3.43
CA VAL A 121 -8.79 -12.11 2.14
C VAL A 121 -8.96 -13.62 1.95
N LYS A 122 -8.02 -14.42 2.45
CA LYS A 122 -8.14 -15.87 2.48
C LYS A 122 -9.28 -16.33 3.37
N SER A 123 -9.40 -15.78 4.58
CA SER A 123 -10.50 -16.11 5.50
C SER A 123 -11.89 -15.73 4.95
N MET A 124 -11.95 -14.69 4.10
CA MET A 124 -13.18 -14.23 3.45
C MET A 124 -13.46 -14.97 2.12
N GLY A 125 -12.55 -15.81 1.63
CA GLY A 125 -12.68 -16.45 0.31
C GLY A 125 -12.52 -15.49 -0.88
N PHE A 126 -11.97 -14.30 -0.66
CA PHE A 126 -11.66 -13.34 -1.73
C PHE A 126 -10.30 -13.70 -2.34
N GLN A 127 -10.31 -14.56 -3.36
CA GLN A 127 -9.11 -14.90 -4.11
C GLN A 127 -8.82 -13.80 -5.16
N PRO A 128 -7.74 -13.00 -5.01
CA PRO A 128 -7.45 -11.92 -5.96
C PRO A 128 -6.72 -12.44 -7.19
N ASP A 129 -7.10 -11.93 -8.37
CA ASP A 129 -6.31 -12.08 -9.60
C ASP A 129 -5.08 -11.16 -9.54
N VAL A 130 -5.25 -9.95 -8.98
CA VAL A 130 -4.20 -8.94 -8.81
C VAL A 130 -4.24 -8.38 -7.39
N ILE A 131 -3.07 -8.25 -6.76
CA ILE A 131 -2.88 -7.38 -5.59
C ILE A 131 -2.16 -6.11 -6.04
N HIS A 132 -2.83 -4.98 -5.90
CA HIS A 132 -2.30 -3.65 -6.21
C HIS A 132 -1.87 -2.98 -4.91
N MET A 133 -0.56 -2.93 -4.70
CA MET A 133 0.10 -2.32 -3.55
C MET A 133 0.47 -0.86 -3.84
N HIS A 134 0.32 -0.01 -2.83
CA HIS A 134 0.77 1.38 -2.88
C HIS A 134 1.86 1.65 -1.83
N ASP A 135 3.01 2.11 -2.33
CA ASP A 135 4.20 2.50 -1.56
C ASP A 135 4.75 1.46 -0.57
N TRP A 136 5.75 1.86 0.20
CA TRP A 136 6.54 1.01 1.08
C TRP A 136 5.71 0.31 2.16
N HIS A 137 4.59 0.91 2.59
CA HIS A 137 3.71 0.38 3.64
C HIS A 137 3.12 -1.01 3.31
N THR A 138 2.97 -1.30 2.02
CA THR A 138 2.35 -2.53 1.52
C THR A 138 3.32 -3.37 0.68
N ALA A 139 4.52 -2.85 0.44
CA ALA A 139 5.54 -3.42 -0.43
C ALA A 139 6.13 -4.76 0.05
N LEU A 140 5.84 -5.20 1.28
CA LEU A 140 6.23 -6.54 1.76
C LEU A 140 5.31 -7.66 1.29
N ILE A 141 4.09 -7.35 0.84
CA ILE A 141 3.14 -8.36 0.33
C ILE A 141 3.76 -9.27 -0.75
N PRO A 142 4.40 -8.77 -1.83
CA PRO A 142 4.97 -9.63 -2.85
C PRO A 142 6.11 -10.51 -2.30
N LEU A 143 6.92 -10.00 -1.36
CA LEU A 143 7.93 -10.80 -0.69
C LEU A 143 7.29 -11.96 0.09
N TYR A 144 6.21 -11.71 0.83
CA TYR A 144 5.50 -12.77 1.55
C TYR A 144 4.86 -13.80 0.61
N LEU A 145 4.35 -13.36 -0.54
CA LEU A 145 3.85 -14.27 -1.58
C LEU A 145 4.94 -15.18 -2.13
N LYS A 146 6.13 -14.65 -2.44
CA LYS A 146 7.23 -15.46 -3.02
C LYS A 146 7.98 -16.30 -1.97
N THR A 147 7.72 -16.11 -0.68
CA THR A 147 8.43 -16.80 0.41
C THR A 147 7.50 -17.65 1.27
N ILE A 148 6.69 -17.03 2.12
CA ILE A 148 5.81 -17.70 3.10
C ILE A 148 4.62 -18.37 2.41
N HIS A 149 4.05 -17.73 1.39
CA HIS A 149 2.86 -18.22 0.67
C HIS A 149 3.19 -18.80 -0.71
N ARG A 150 4.46 -19.14 -0.98
CA ARG A 150 4.90 -19.60 -2.31
C ARG A 150 4.14 -20.82 -2.81
N GLU A 151 3.80 -21.72 -1.90
CA GLU A 151 3.08 -22.98 -2.18
C GLU A 151 1.60 -22.90 -1.80
N ASP A 152 1.10 -21.73 -1.43
CA ASP A 152 -0.30 -21.53 -1.06
C ASP A 152 -1.15 -21.49 -2.34
N ALA A 153 -1.89 -22.57 -2.59
CA ALA A 153 -2.77 -22.70 -3.75
C ALA A 153 -3.80 -21.56 -3.88
N PHE A 154 -4.11 -20.87 -2.78
CA PHE A 154 -4.97 -19.69 -2.81
C PHE A 154 -4.37 -18.53 -3.62
N PHE A 155 -3.05 -18.36 -3.62
CA PHE A 155 -2.37 -17.24 -4.29
C PHE A 155 -1.58 -17.64 -5.54
N VAL A 156 -1.65 -18.91 -5.97
CA VAL A 156 -0.80 -19.43 -7.06
C VAL A 156 -0.92 -18.67 -8.38
N ASN A 157 -2.10 -18.12 -8.67
CA ASN A 157 -2.38 -17.34 -9.89
C ASN A 157 -2.49 -15.83 -9.63
N THR A 158 -2.12 -15.36 -8.43
CA THR A 158 -2.21 -13.95 -8.06
C THR A 158 -1.00 -13.19 -8.58
N ALA A 159 -1.23 -12.18 -9.42
CA ALA A 159 -0.23 -11.22 -9.85
C ALA A 159 -0.12 -10.04 -8.87
N THR A 160 1.00 -9.35 -8.87
CA THR A 160 1.28 -8.21 -7.99
C THR A 160 1.70 -6.97 -8.78
N VAL A 161 1.11 -5.84 -8.42
CA VAL A 161 1.43 -4.52 -8.98
C VAL A 161 1.81 -3.60 -7.83
N LEU A 162 3.02 -3.04 -7.84
CA LEU A 162 3.42 -1.99 -6.91
C LEU A 162 3.38 -0.63 -7.60
N THR A 163 2.62 0.32 -7.07
CA THR A 163 2.74 1.73 -7.45
C THR A 163 3.61 2.49 -6.48
N ILE A 164 4.64 3.16 -7.01
CA ILE A 164 5.53 4.07 -6.29
C ILE A 164 5.04 5.50 -6.54
N HIS A 165 4.55 6.18 -5.50
CA HIS A 165 4.09 7.56 -5.61
C HIS A 165 5.21 8.57 -5.36
N ASN A 166 6.16 8.21 -4.50
CA ASN A 166 7.35 9.01 -4.24
C ASN A 166 8.50 8.12 -3.75
N LEU A 167 9.54 7.98 -4.57
CA LEU A 167 10.70 7.14 -4.27
C LEU A 167 11.54 7.63 -3.07
N GLY A 168 11.36 8.88 -2.63
CA GLY A 168 12.00 9.41 -1.44
C GLY A 168 11.53 8.74 -0.14
N TYR A 169 10.33 8.15 -0.12
CA TYR A 169 9.78 7.45 1.05
C TYR A 169 9.88 5.93 0.87
N GLN A 170 10.93 5.34 1.41
CA GLN A 170 11.29 3.94 1.11
C GLN A 170 10.94 2.93 2.22
N GLY A 171 10.64 3.38 3.44
CA GLY A 171 10.54 2.50 4.60
C GLY A 171 11.89 1.84 4.92
N LEU A 172 12.86 2.65 5.36
CA LEU A 172 14.21 2.21 5.74
C LEU A 172 14.28 1.89 7.22
N PHE A 173 14.66 0.67 7.54
CA PHE A 173 14.70 0.18 8.92
C PHE A 173 16.05 -0.44 9.29
N PRO A 174 16.44 -0.46 10.57
CA PRO A 174 17.66 -1.12 11.00
C PRO A 174 17.71 -2.61 10.61
N PRO A 175 18.90 -3.23 10.49
CA PRO A 175 19.01 -4.64 10.14
C PRO A 175 18.29 -5.59 11.13
N GLY A 176 18.10 -5.15 12.39
CA GLY A 176 17.30 -5.87 13.38
C GLY A 176 15.83 -6.10 12.96
N SER A 177 15.29 -5.25 12.09
CA SER A 177 13.93 -5.34 11.56
C SER A 177 13.67 -6.59 10.74
N LEU A 178 14.73 -7.24 10.21
CA LEU A 178 14.59 -8.52 9.51
C LEU A 178 13.88 -9.58 10.37
N LYS A 179 14.19 -9.61 11.67
CA LYS A 179 13.50 -10.49 12.63
C LYS A 179 12.05 -10.08 12.81
N ASN A 180 11.78 -8.77 12.89
CA ASN A 180 10.43 -8.23 13.10
C ASN A 180 9.50 -8.60 11.93
N ILE A 181 10.01 -8.56 10.70
CA ILE A 181 9.21 -8.87 9.50
C ILE A 181 9.11 -10.37 9.18
N GLY A 182 9.85 -11.24 9.90
CA GLY A 182 9.72 -12.69 9.75
C GLY A 182 10.34 -13.30 8.50
N ILE A 183 11.37 -12.66 7.96
CA ILE A 183 11.99 -13.11 6.72
C ILE A 183 13.35 -13.75 7.01
N SER A 184 13.66 -14.81 6.25
CA SER A 184 14.95 -15.49 6.35
C SER A 184 16.12 -14.54 6.02
N PRO A 185 17.25 -14.62 6.75
CA PRO A 185 18.49 -13.91 6.40
C PRO A 185 18.98 -14.13 4.97
N ALA A 186 18.56 -15.21 4.31
CA ALA A 186 18.86 -15.46 2.90
C ALA A 186 18.36 -14.36 1.94
N PHE A 187 17.35 -13.57 2.35
CA PHE A 187 16.81 -12.46 1.55
C PHE A 187 17.46 -11.11 1.90
N PHE A 188 18.31 -11.05 2.93
CA PHE A 188 19.03 -9.85 3.33
C PHE A 188 20.35 -9.75 2.57
N THR A 189 20.24 -9.53 1.26
CA THR A 189 21.37 -9.38 0.33
C THR A 189 21.19 -8.15 -0.57
N PRO A 190 22.25 -7.64 -1.20
CA PRO A 190 22.16 -6.54 -2.16
C PRO A 190 21.20 -6.83 -3.34
N GLU A 191 20.98 -8.09 -3.70
CA GLU A 191 19.98 -8.52 -4.69
C GLU A 191 18.57 -8.61 -4.09
N GLY A 192 18.48 -8.88 -2.79
CA GLY A 192 17.24 -8.93 -2.03
C GLY A 192 16.87 -7.59 -1.39
N ILE A 193 16.48 -7.62 -0.12
CA ILE A 193 15.87 -6.46 0.58
C ILE A 193 16.87 -5.56 1.32
N GLU A 194 18.15 -5.93 1.33
CA GLU A 194 19.20 -5.14 2.01
C GLU A 194 19.50 -3.84 1.25
N PHE A 195 19.76 -2.76 1.97
CA PHE A 195 20.06 -1.46 1.39
C PHE A 195 21.01 -0.69 2.30
N TYR A 196 22.31 -0.72 2.00
CA TYR A 196 23.38 -0.06 2.77
C TYR A 196 23.33 -0.41 4.28
N GLY A 197 23.22 -1.69 4.59
CA GLY A 197 23.13 -2.26 5.93
C GLY A 197 21.74 -2.17 6.57
N LYS A 198 20.74 -1.62 5.88
CA LYS A 198 19.36 -1.48 6.36
C LYS A 198 18.40 -2.42 5.63
N VAL A 199 17.22 -2.64 6.19
CA VAL A 199 16.09 -3.28 5.51
C VAL A 199 15.28 -2.20 4.79
N ASN A 200 14.97 -2.40 3.51
CA ASN A 200 14.22 -1.45 2.70
C ASN A 200 12.92 -2.09 2.19
N PHE A 201 11.78 -1.61 2.68
CA PHE A 201 10.47 -2.20 2.32
C PHE A 201 10.10 -1.90 0.88
N LEU A 202 10.32 -0.67 0.40
CA LEU A 202 10.03 -0.33 -0.99
C LEU A 202 10.89 -1.15 -1.96
N LYS A 203 12.17 -1.35 -1.64
CA LYS A 203 13.06 -2.22 -2.40
C LYS A 203 12.51 -3.65 -2.45
N ALA A 204 12.00 -4.19 -1.35
CA ALA A 204 11.36 -5.50 -1.36
C ALA A 204 10.20 -5.54 -2.37
N GLY A 205 9.35 -4.52 -2.38
CA GLY A 205 8.30 -4.42 -3.38
C GLY A 205 8.82 -4.36 -4.82
N ILE A 206 9.85 -3.55 -5.09
CA ILE A 206 10.47 -3.45 -6.42
C ILE A 206 11.07 -4.79 -6.87
N VAL A 207 11.74 -5.51 -5.96
CA VAL A 207 12.42 -6.77 -6.28
C VAL A 207 11.42 -7.90 -6.52
N PHE A 208 10.33 -7.98 -5.75
CA PHE A 208 9.46 -9.15 -5.71
C PHE A 208 8.11 -9.00 -6.43
N SER A 209 7.67 -7.78 -6.75
CA SER A 209 6.42 -7.58 -7.51
C SER A 209 6.53 -8.12 -8.92
N ASP A 210 5.41 -8.39 -9.61
CA ASP A 210 5.42 -8.79 -11.02
C ASP A 210 5.48 -7.54 -11.94
N VAL A 211 4.76 -6.48 -11.56
CA VAL A 211 4.74 -5.18 -12.26
C VAL A 211 5.00 -4.04 -11.28
N ILE A 212 5.68 -2.99 -11.75
CA ILE A 212 5.92 -1.75 -11.02
C ILE A 212 5.32 -0.61 -11.84
N THR A 213 4.59 0.29 -11.20
CA THR A 213 4.11 1.53 -11.80
C THR A 213 4.54 2.74 -11.00
N THR A 214 4.53 3.91 -11.65
CA THR A 214 4.76 5.19 -10.98
C THR A 214 3.99 6.31 -11.67
N VAL A 215 4.06 7.54 -11.14
CA VAL A 215 3.07 8.60 -11.36
C VAL A 215 3.18 9.34 -12.71
N SER A 216 4.15 9.02 -13.54
CA SER A 216 4.23 9.48 -14.94
C SER A 216 5.33 8.73 -15.71
N SER A 217 5.27 8.76 -17.05
CA SER A 217 6.31 8.18 -17.91
C SER A 217 7.67 8.84 -17.69
N ARG A 218 7.69 10.18 -17.57
CA ARG A 218 8.92 10.91 -17.28
C ARG A 218 9.50 10.54 -15.92
N TYR A 219 8.66 10.46 -14.89
CA TYR A 219 9.13 10.08 -13.56
C TYR A 219 9.66 8.63 -13.54
N ALA A 220 9.05 7.71 -14.32
CA ALA A 220 9.55 6.36 -14.50
C ALA A 220 10.98 6.33 -15.08
N GLU A 221 11.32 7.24 -15.98
CA GLU A 221 12.68 7.41 -16.49
C GLU A 221 13.60 8.04 -15.44
N GLU A 222 13.15 9.12 -14.80
CA GLU A 222 13.92 9.87 -13.79
C GLU A 222 14.36 8.97 -12.62
N ILE A 223 13.47 8.16 -12.05
CA ILE A 223 13.82 7.27 -10.93
C ILE A 223 14.83 6.17 -11.27
N THR A 224 15.14 5.98 -12.56
CA THR A 224 16.20 5.06 -13.00
C THR A 224 17.56 5.73 -13.13
N THR A 225 17.67 7.05 -12.90
CA THR A 225 18.94 7.78 -12.86
C THR A 225 19.48 7.85 -11.43
N GLU A 226 20.80 8.00 -11.27
CA GLU A 226 21.41 8.14 -9.95
C GLU A 226 20.91 9.40 -9.19
N GLU A 227 20.64 10.49 -9.92
CA GLU A 227 20.19 11.77 -9.36
C GLU A 227 18.82 11.66 -8.67
N TYR A 228 17.85 10.97 -9.29
CA TYR A 228 16.46 10.89 -8.79
C TYR A 228 16.07 9.51 -8.27
N GLY A 229 16.94 8.51 -8.38
CA GLY A 229 16.63 7.15 -7.97
C GLY A 229 16.88 6.85 -6.50
N PHE A 230 17.38 7.81 -5.71
CA PHE A 230 17.56 7.67 -4.26
C PHE A 230 18.29 6.36 -3.85
N GLY A 231 19.30 5.96 -4.63
CA GLY A 231 20.06 4.71 -4.49
C GLY A 231 19.34 3.43 -4.95
N LEU A 232 18.06 3.51 -5.31
CA LEU A 232 17.28 2.41 -5.91
C LEU A 232 17.35 2.40 -7.44
N ASP A 233 18.01 3.37 -8.06
CA ASP A 233 18.21 3.49 -9.50
C ASP A 233 18.75 2.19 -10.13
N GLY A 234 19.72 1.56 -9.47
CA GLY A 234 20.32 0.31 -9.94
C GLY A 234 19.33 -0.86 -9.97
N VAL A 235 18.46 -0.98 -8.97
CA VAL A 235 17.44 -2.05 -8.96
C VAL A 235 16.30 -1.73 -9.93
N LEU A 236 15.90 -0.47 -10.06
CA LEU A 236 14.88 -0.02 -11.00
C LEU A 236 15.34 -0.22 -12.46
N ARG A 237 16.60 0.08 -12.80
CA ARG A 237 17.17 -0.22 -14.13
C ARG A 237 17.13 -1.70 -14.47
N ARG A 238 17.40 -2.59 -13.51
CA ARG A 238 17.29 -4.05 -13.71
C ARG A 238 15.84 -4.51 -13.90
N ARG A 239 14.88 -3.73 -13.42
CA ARG A 239 13.43 -4.00 -13.47
C ARG A 239 12.71 -3.15 -14.52
N ARG A 240 13.43 -2.46 -15.40
CA ARG A 240 12.89 -1.52 -16.40
C ARG A 240 11.79 -2.11 -17.29
N ASP A 241 11.89 -3.38 -17.65
CA ASP A 241 10.95 -4.03 -18.58
C ASP A 241 9.56 -4.24 -17.96
N VAL A 242 9.45 -4.08 -16.65
CA VAL A 242 8.20 -4.16 -15.89
C VAL A 242 7.92 -2.89 -15.10
N LEU A 243 8.60 -1.77 -15.43
CA LEU A 243 8.39 -0.45 -14.84
C LEU A 243 7.60 0.43 -15.81
N TYR A 244 6.43 0.91 -15.40
CA TYR A 244 5.54 1.70 -16.23
C TYR A 244 5.17 3.04 -15.58
N GLY A 245 5.12 4.11 -16.37
CA GLY A 245 4.58 5.39 -15.93
C GLY A 245 3.09 5.49 -16.24
N VAL A 246 2.27 5.68 -15.20
CA VAL A 246 0.83 5.92 -15.29
C VAL A 246 0.56 7.30 -14.71
N ILE A 247 0.15 8.24 -15.56
CA ILE A 247 -0.08 9.63 -15.17
C ILE A 247 -1.22 9.70 -14.14
N ASN A 248 -0.98 10.39 -13.02
CA ASN A 248 -2.03 10.65 -12.04
C ASN A 248 -3.17 11.49 -12.66
N GLY A 249 -4.40 11.07 -12.39
CA GLY A 249 -5.59 11.84 -12.72
C GLY A 249 -5.95 12.87 -11.65
N ILE A 250 -6.94 13.71 -11.96
CA ILE A 250 -7.61 14.61 -11.02
C ILE A 250 -9.12 14.32 -11.01
N GLU A 251 -9.76 14.45 -9.85
CA GLU A 251 -11.21 14.27 -9.73
C GLU A 251 -11.94 15.55 -10.14
N TYR A 252 -12.39 15.63 -11.40
CA TYR A 252 -13.08 16.81 -11.93
C TYR A 252 -14.42 17.14 -11.25
N ASP A 253 -15.06 16.17 -10.61
CA ASP A 253 -16.26 16.42 -9.78
C ASP A 253 -15.96 17.35 -8.58
N ARG A 254 -14.69 17.45 -8.20
CA ARG A 254 -14.21 18.25 -7.07
C ARG A 254 -13.26 19.37 -7.50
N TRP A 255 -12.38 19.09 -8.45
CA TRP A 255 -11.32 19.96 -8.93
C TRP A 255 -11.61 20.40 -10.36
N SER A 256 -12.73 21.11 -10.55
CA SER A 256 -13.11 21.71 -11.82
C SER A 256 -13.27 23.22 -11.68
N PRO A 257 -12.55 24.03 -12.49
CA PRO A 257 -12.70 25.48 -12.47
C PRO A 257 -14.11 25.94 -12.89
N GLU A 258 -14.96 25.06 -13.43
CA GLU A 258 -16.33 25.40 -13.79
C GLU A 258 -17.27 25.50 -12.57
N ILE A 259 -16.89 24.85 -11.45
CA ILE A 259 -17.72 24.72 -10.25
C ILE A 259 -16.96 25.00 -8.95
N ASP A 260 -15.68 25.39 -9.03
CA ASP A 260 -14.80 25.55 -7.88
C ASP A 260 -15.19 26.80 -7.05
N PRO A 261 -15.69 26.63 -5.80
CA PRO A 261 -16.11 27.74 -4.98
C PRO A 261 -14.95 28.59 -4.44
N TYR A 262 -13.69 28.16 -4.61
CA TYR A 262 -12.52 28.85 -4.09
C TYR A 262 -11.90 29.86 -5.06
N ILE A 263 -12.31 29.84 -6.34
CA ILE A 263 -11.82 30.79 -7.34
C ILE A 263 -12.82 31.94 -7.55
N HIS A 264 -12.31 33.13 -7.86
CA HIS A 264 -13.11 34.35 -7.96
C HIS A 264 -14.15 34.31 -9.10
N ALA A 265 -13.84 33.58 -10.17
CA ALA A 265 -14.70 33.39 -11.33
C ALA A 265 -14.54 31.94 -11.80
N HIS A 266 -15.63 31.35 -12.28
CA HIS A 266 -15.58 30.04 -12.89
C HIS A 266 -15.14 30.15 -14.34
N TYR A 267 -14.33 29.20 -14.78
CA TYR A 267 -13.80 29.16 -16.15
C TYR A 267 -14.23 27.86 -16.81
N HIS A 268 -14.75 27.98 -18.03
CA HIS A 268 -15.08 26.87 -18.90
C HIS A 268 -14.06 26.80 -20.04
N HIS A 269 -13.88 25.63 -20.66
CA HIS A 269 -12.93 25.47 -21.77
C HIS A 269 -13.22 26.36 -23.00
N ARG A 270 -14.37 27.05 -23.02
CA ARG A 270 -14.79 27.99 -24.08
C ARG A 270 -14.36 29.43 -23.82
N ASP A 271 -13.83 29.71 -22.63
CA ASP A 271 -13.34 31.03 -22.23
C ASP A 271 -11.85 31.23 -22.59
N LEU A 272 -11.23 30.21 -23.20
CA LEU A 272 -9.87 30.20 -23.78
C LEU A 272 -9.93 30.45 -25.29
#